data_AF-A0A7V5HGE0-F1
#
_entry.id   AF-A0A7V5HGE0-F1
#
_cell.length_a   1.000
_cell.length_b   1.000
_cell.length_c   1.000
_cell.angle_alpha   90.00
_cell.angle_beta   90.00
_cell.angle_gamma   90.00
#
_symmetry.space_group_name_H-M   'P 1'
#
loop_
_entity.id
_entity.type
_entity.pdbx_description
1 polymer ?
#
loop_
_entity_poly.entity_id
_entity_poly.type
_entity_poly.pdbx_seq_one_letter_code
_entity_poly.pdbx_strand_id
1 'polypeptide(L)'
;MMDLKDKLERIRREREARSRTQMIREAWDKLQADDSLTTREKLEKLIRLTQEQKTAPPPTSSVPPSPSTPPPSSSLEKQIQEPFRIFENSYPLGTRYGQIEIAAGLRIEGRVLACLSQDEAFTELDLSTALFIDLETTGLSGGTGVVPFLVGLGFYREDSFRIVQFFLGDLAEEERMVSELSHFFREMDFQSVVTFNGKAFDLPLLETRFILYRTPFHLG
;
A
#
# COMPACT_ATOMS: atom_id res chain seq x y z
N MET A 1 24.14 26.48 11.26
CA MET A 1 23.30 27.01 12.38
C MET A 1 21.93 27.27 11.77
N MET A 2 20.88 26.56 12.21
CA MET A 2 19.58 26.54 11.52
C MET A 2 18.75 27.80 11.80
N ASP A 3 18.18 28.42 10.76
CA ASP A 3 17.48 29.71 10.81
C ASP A 3 16.20 29.65 11.67
N LEU A 4 15.86 30.76 12.32
CA LEU A 4 14.72 30.86 13.24
C LEU A 4 13.38 30.68 12.52
N LYS A 5 13.30 31.09 11.24
CA LYS A 5 12.13 30.87 10.38
C LYS A 5 11.89 29.38 10.10
N ASP A 6 12.94 28.62 9.82
CA ASP A 6 12.84 27.18 9.57
C ASP A 6 12.34 26.41 10.79
N LYS A 7 12.74 26.84 12.00
CA LYS A 7 12.24 26.24 13.26
C LYS A 7 10.75 26.50 13.48
N LEU A 8 10.28 27.72 13.18
CA LEU A 8 8.88 28.11 13.32
C LEU A 8 7.97 27.37 12.32
N GLU A 9 8.41 27.25 11.06
CA GLU A 9 7.69 26.48 10.04
C GLU A 9 7.60 25.00 10.39
N ARG A 10 8.67 24.42 10.96
CA ARG A 10 8.66 23.02 11.40
C ARG A 10 7.65 22.78 12.53
N ILE A 11 7.62 23.64 13.54
CA ILE A 11 6.66 23.52 14.67
C ILE A 11 5.22 23.67 14.18
N ARG A 12 4.98 24.57 13.22
CA ARG A 12 3.66 24.76 12.62
C ARG A 12 3.21 23.50 11.87
N ARG A 13 4.06 22.94 11.01
CA ARG A 13 3.78 21.68 10.28
C ARG A 13 3.52 20.51 11.22
N GLU A 14 4.30 20.39 12.30
CA GLU A 14 4.10 19.33 13.30
C GLU A 14 2.76 19.45 14.02
N ARG A 15 2.31 20.67 14.37
CA ARG A 15 1.00 20.92 14.99
C ARG A 15 -0.16 20.65 14.03
N GLU A 16 -0.04 21.10 12.78
CA GLU A 16 -1.04 20.86 11.73
C GLU A 16 -1.18 19.36 11.42
N ALA A 17 -0.06 18.61 11.36
CA ALA A 17 -0.07 17.16 11.17
C ALA A 17 -0.78 16.43 12.32
N ARG A 18 -0.48 16.78 13.58
CA ARG A 18 -1.12 16.18 14.77
C ARG A 18 -2.63 16.44 14.81
N SER A 19 -3.04 17.68 14.52
CA SER A 19 -4.46 18.06 14.44
C SER A 19 -5.19 17.25 13.35
N ARG A 20 -4.55 17.08 12.19
CA ARG A 20 -5.09 16.29 11.09
C ARG A 20 -5.26 14.81 11.44
N THR A 21 -4.27 14.20 12.10
CA THR A 21 -4.37 12.80 12.56
C THR A 21 -5.50 12.61 13.57
N GLN A 22 -5.69 13.57 14.48
CA GLN A 22 -6.79 13.54 15.45
C GLN A 22 -8.16 13.61 14.77
N MET A 23 -8.34 14.53 13.81
CA MET A 23 -9.60 14.65 13.05
C MET A 23 -9.92 13.40 12.23
N ILE A 24 -8.92 12.78 11.59
CA ILE A 24 -9.12 11.54 10.83
C ILE A 24 -9.59 10.41 11.75
N ARG A 25 -9.01 10.30 12.96
CA ARG A 25 -9.43 9.29 13.95
C ARG A 25 -10.88 9.51 14.40
N GLU A 26 -11.25 10.73 14.75
CA GLU A 26 -12.62 11.06 15.17
C GLU A 26 -13.65 10.82 14.05
N ALA A 27 -13.29 11.12 12.80
CA ALA A 27 -14.12 10.83 11.65
C ALA A 27 -14.27 9.31 11.41
N TRP A 28 -13.18 8.55 11.61
CA TRP A 28 -13.20 7.10 11.50
C TRP A 28 -14.06 6.44 12.59
N ASP A 29 -13.95 6.88 13.84
CA ASP A 29 -14.75 6.34 14.95
C ASP A 29 -16.26 6.54 14.72
N LYS A 30 -16.65 7.70 14.16
CA LYS A 30 -18.04 7.98 13.78
C LYS A 30 -18.52 7.09 12.63
N LEU A 31 -17.67 6.84 11.64
CA LEU A 31 -17.99 5.96 10.51
C LEU A 31 -18.02 4.49 10.93
N GLN A 32 -17.20 4.08 11.90
CA GLN A 32 -17.25 2.72 12.43
C GLN A 32 -18.58 2.40 13.12
N ALA A 33 -19.14 3.37 13.86
CA ALA A 33 -20.42 3.23 14.55
C ALA A 33 -21.65 3.10 13.62
N ASP A 34 -21.47 3.29 12.31
CA ASP A 34 -22.53 3.11 11.32
C ASP A 34 -22.47 1.69 10.71
N ASP A 35 -23.33 0.80 11.21
CA ASP A 35 -23.43 -0.59 10.73
C ASP A 35 -24.09 -0.71 9.35
N SER A 36 -24.67 0.37 8.82
CA SER A 36 -25.31 0.36 7.49
C SER A 36 -24.32 0.47 6.34
N LEU A 37 -23.06 0.80 6.64
CA LEU A 37 -22.02 1.03 5.65
C LEU A 37 -21.03 -0.14 5.62
N THR A 38 -20.68 -0.56 4.43
CA THR A 38 -19.54 -1.45 4.19
C THR A 38 -18.22 -0.75 4.54
N THR A 39 -17.18 -1.52 4.86
CA THR A 39 -15.82 -0.98 5.09
C THR A 39 -15.36 -0.09 3.94
N ARG A 40 -15.75 -0.44 2.70
CA ARG A 40 -15.50 0.35 1.49
C ARG A 40 -16.11 1.74 1.57
N GLU A 41 -17.41 1.82 1.82
CA GLU A 41 -18.13 3.09 1.88
C GLU A 41 -17.61 3.96 3.03
N LYS A 42 -17.20 3.34 4.15
CA LYS A 42 -16.53 4.03 5.26
C LYS A 42 -15.21 4.67 4.78
N LEU A 43 -14.36 3.95 4.05
CA LEU A 43 -13.09 4.47 3.52
C LEU A 43 -13.30 5.57 2.46
N GLU A 44 -14.24 5.38 1.53
CA GLU A 44 -14.58 6.39 0.51
C GLU A 44 -15.07 7.70 1.15
N LYS A 45 -15.95 7.60 2.17
CA LYS A 45 -16.40 8.77 2.95
C LYS A 45 -15.25 9.43 3.69
N LEU A 46 -14.35 8.66 4.29
CA LEU A 46 -13.20 9.21 5.02
C LEU A 46 -12.30 10.02 4.08
N ILE A 47 -11.99 9.51 2.89
CA ILE A 47 -11.15 10.20 1.89
C ILE A 47 -11.82 11.47 1.38
N ARG A 48 -13.12 11.44 1.12
CA ARG A 48 -13.87 12.63 0.70
C ARG A 48 -13.79 13.74 1.75
N LEU A 49 -13.96 13.41 3.04
CA LEU A 49 -13.84 14.36 4.14
C LEU A 49 -12.44 15.00 4.21
N THR A 50 -11.38 14.24 3.94
CA THR A 50 -10.01 14.79 3.89
C THR A 50 -9.72 15.64 2.66
N GLN A 51 -10.40 15.41 1.53
CA GLN A 51 -10.25 16.18 0.30
C GLN A 51 -10.99 17.53 0.36
N GLU A 52 -12.20 17.56 0.91
CA GLU A 52 -13.03 18.78 1.05
C GLU A 52 -12.37 19.84 1.97
N GLN A 53 -11.50 19.43 2.89
CA GLN A 53 -10.72 20.33 3.75
C GLN A 53 -9.49 20.96 3.05
N LYS A 54 -9.05 20.44 1.90
CA LYS A 54 -7.87 20.91 1.17
C LYS A 54 -8.17 22.09 0.22
N THR A 55 -9.45 22.44 0.03
CA THR A 55 -9.94 23.37 -1.02
C THR A 55 -10.03 24.86 -0.68
N ALA A 56 -9.44 25.35 0.42
CA ALA A 56 -9.38 26.79 0.69
C ALA A 56 -8.05 27.40 0.20
N PRO A 57 -8.01 28.17 -0.92
CA PRO A 57 -6.83 28.94 -1.29
C PRO A 57 -6.59 30.08 -0.27
N PRO A 58 -5.33 30.41 0.07
CA PRO A 58 -5.03 31.57 0.92
C PRO A 58 -5.37 32.88 0.21
N PRO A 59 -5.76 33.95 0.94
CA PRO A 59 -6.10 35.24 0.34
C PRO A 59 -4.88 35.86 -0.35
N THR A 60 -5.09 36.33 -1.59
CA THR A 60 -4.10 36.95 -2.47
C THR A 60 -3.67 38.32 -1.93
N SER A 61 -2.43 38.43 -1.48
CA SER A 61 -1.73 39.72 -1.28
C SER A 61 -1.11 40.15 -2.62
N SER A 62 -1.65 41.20 -3.22
CA SER A 62 -1.12 41.83 -4.44
C SER A 62 0.23 42.50 -4.19
N VAL A 63 1.30 41.90 -4.69
CA VAL A 63 2.61 42.55 -4.89
C VAL A 63 2.87 42.59 -6.41
N PRO A 64 3.26 43.73 -7.00
CA PRO A 64 3.51 43.82 -8.44
C PRO A 64 4.77 43.02 -8.84
N PRO A 65 4.82 42.45 -10.06
CA PRO A 65 5.92 41.57 -10.46
C PRO A 65 7.19 42.40 -10.67
N SER A 66 8.22 42.10 -9.89
CA SER A 66 9.61 42.48 -10.22
C SER A 66 10.14 41.51 -11.28
N PRO A 67 11.02 41.94 -12.20
CA PRO A 67 11.59 41.05 -13.21
C PRO A 67 12.55 40.08 -12.52
N SER A 68 12.07 38.88 -12.19
CA SER A 68 12.91 37.78 -11.74
C SER A 68 13.52 37.10 -12.96
N THR A 69 14.83 37.24 -13.11
CA THR A 69 15.66 36.34 -13.92
C THR A 69 15.23 34.91 -13.63
N PRO A 70 14.95 34.05 -14.64
CA PRO A 70 14.64 32.66 -14.38
C PRO A 70 15.80 32.06 -13.57
N PRO A 71 15.54 31.28 -12.51
CA PRO A 71 16.60 30.51 -11.90
C PRO A 71 17.24 29.65 -13.00
N PRO A 72 18.55 29.37 -12.93
CA PRO A 72 19.15 28.44 -13.87
C PRO A 72 18.30 27.18 -13.82
N SER A 73 17.78 26.78 -14.99
CA SER A 73 17.19 25.48 -15.18
C SER A 73 18.31 24.49 -14.87
N SER A 74 18.43 24.10 -13.59
CA SER A 74 19.02 22.82 -13.26
C SER A 74 18.14 21.86 -14.03
N SER A 75 18.65 21.41 -15.17
CA SER A 75 18.20 20.19 -15.80
C SER A 75 18.20 19.17 -14.68
N LEU A 76 17.03 18.98 -14.04
CA LEU A 76 16.66 17.72 -13.49
C LEU A 76 16.72 16.84 -14.72
N GLU A 77 17.89 16.28 -14.98
CA GLU A 77 18.05 15.11 -15.81
C GLU A 77 16.90 14.23 -15.35
N LYS A 78 15.87 14.11 -16.20
CA LYS A 78 14.78 13.17 -15.95
C LYS A 78 15.50 11.85 -15.89
N GLN A 79 15.87 11.44 -14.69
CA GLN A 79 16.38 10.13 -14.39
C GLN A 79 15.30 9.24 -14.98
N ILE A 80 15.60 8.60 -16.11
CA ILE A 80 14.63 7.84 -16.87
C ILE A 80 14.17 6.77 -15.90
N GLN A 81 13.00 6.98 -15.31
CA GLN A 81 12.47 6.09 -14.30
C GLN A 81 12.03 4.86 -15.07
N GLU A 82 12.63 3.71 -14.78
CA GLU A 82 12.26 2.48 -15.48
C GLU A 82 10.75 2.26 -15.35
N PRO A 83 10.06 1.94 -16.46
CA PRO A 83 8.59 1.96 -16.52
C PRO A 83 7.95 0.83 -15.70
N PHE A 84 8.70 -0.23 -15.40
CA PHE A 84 8.31 -1.30 -14.51
C PHE A 84 9.54 -1.84 -13.77
N ARG A 85 9.42 -2.05 -12.45
CA ARG A 85 10.53 -2.45 -11.58
C ARG A 85 10.09 -3.50 -10.58
N ILE A 86 11.00 -4.40 -10.25
CA ILE A 86 10.83 -5.38 -9.17
C ILE A 86 11.94 -5.13 -8.14
N PHE A 87 11.55 -4.95 -6.89
CA PHE A 87 12.48 -4.81 -5.77
C PHE A 87 12.37 -6.03 -4.88
N GLU A 88 13.50 -6.56 -4.41
CA GLU A 88 13.54 -7.65 -3.44
C GLU A 88 14.40 -7.24 -2.24
N ASN A 89 13.84 -7.42 -1.05
CA ASN A 89 14.54 -7.27 0.21
C ASN A 89 14.40 -8.57 1.01
N SER A 90 15.49 -9.07 1.58
CA SER A 90 15.49 -10.24 2.44
C SER A 90 15.86 -9.85 3.86
N TYR A 91 15.11 -10.37 4.82
CA TYR A 91 15.31 -10.16 6.24
C TYR A 91 15.58 -11.51 6.92
N PRO A 92 16.76 -11.74 7.51
CA PRO A 92 17.03 -12.95 8.28
C PRO A 92 15.96 -13.15 9.36
N LEU A 93 15.60 -14.41 9.67
CA LEU A 93 14.51 -14.70 10.63
C LEU A 93 14.74 -14.08 12.02
N GLY A 94 16.00 -13.96 12.44
CA GLY A 94 16.39 -13.31 13.69
C GLY A 94 16.21 -11.79 13.74
N THR A 95 15.85 -11.16 12.61
CA THR A 95 15.61 -9.71 12.55
C THR A 95 14.43 -9.34 13.44
N ARG A 96 14.57 -8.23 14.18
CA ARG A 96 13.52 -7.73 15.07
C ARG A 96 12.88 -6.48 14.49
N TYR A 97 11.55 -6.47 14.47
CA TYR A 97 10.74 -5.28 14.23
C TYR A 97 10.10 -4.85 15.55
N GLY A 98 10.63 -3.78 16.15
CA GLY A 98 10.30 -3.41 17.52
C GLY A 98 10.69 -4.53 18.49
N GLN A 99 9.69 -5.10 19.18
CA GLN A 99 9.89 -6.18 20.16
C GLN A 99 9.59 -7.58 19.60
N ILE A 100 9.23 -7.68 18.33
CA ILE A 100 8.83 -8.93 17.69
C ILE A 100 9.95 -9.36 16.73
N GLU A 101 10.38 -10.60 16.86
CA GLU A 101 11.28 -11.23 15.89
C GLU A 101 10.46 -11.72 14.69
N ILE A 102 11.00 -11.57 13.47
CA ILE A 102 10.32 -12.03 12.25
C ILE A 102 9.99 -13.53 12.35
N ALA A 103 10.91 -14.35 12.88
CA ALA A 103 10.69 -15.78 13.14
C ALA A 103 9.44 -16.10 13.99
N ALA A 104 8.88 -15.12 14.72
CA ALA A 104 7.69 -15.33 15.54
C ALA A 104 6.48 -15.78 14.73
N GLY A 105 6.36 -15.35 13.45
CA GLY A 105 5.27 -15.81 12.59
C GLY A 105 5.28 -17.32 12.36
N LEU A 106 6.46 -17.92 12.23
CA LEU A 106 6.63 -19.37 12.06
C LEU A 106 6.24 -20.19 13.31
N ARG A 107 6.03 -19.53 14.46
CA ARG A 107 5.57 -20.17 15.70
C ARG A 107 4.05 -20.11 15.86
N ILE A 108 3.34 -19.50 14.92
CA ILE A 108 1.88 -19.45 14.92
C ILE A 108 1.36 -20.81 14.44
N GLU A 109 0.64 -21.52 15.29
CA GLU A 109 0.08 -22.83 14.96
C GLU A 109 -1.16 -22.69 14.08
N GLY A 110 -1.41 -23.70 13.23
CA GLY A 110 -2.55 -23.73 12.32
C GLY A 110 -3.91 -23.54 13.00
N ARG A 111 -4.09 -24.00 14.25
CA ARG A 111 -5.33 -23.74 15.02
C ARG A 111 -5.64 -22.24 15.19
N VAL A 112 -4.60 -21.41 15.29
CA VAL A 112 -4.76 -19.95 15.36
C VAL A 112 -5.15 -19.41 14.00
N LEU A 113 -4.54 -19.93 12.93
CA LEU A 113 -4.89 -19.58 11.56
C LEU A 113 -6.34 -19.94 11.23
N ALA A 114 -6.79 -21.15 11.58
CA ALA A 114 -8.18 -21.59 11.43
C ALA A 114 -9.17 -20.69 12.19
N CYS A 115 -8.82 -20.27 13.40
CA CYS A 115 -9.62 -19.32 14.17
C CYS A 115 -9.72 -17.95 13.48
N LEU A 116 -8.60 -17.44 12.93
CA LEU A 116 -8.56 -16.15 12.24
C LEU A 116 -9.23 -16.18 10.87
N SER A 117 -9.10 -17.27 10.12
CA SER A 117 -9.70 -17.45 8.79
C SER A 117 -11.18 -17.85 8.86
N GLN A 118 -11.62 -18.38 10.00
CA GLN A 118 -12.90 -19.08 10.18
C GLN A 118 -13.05 -20.29 9.25
N ASP A 119 -11.95 -20.98 8.99
CA ASP A 119 -11.88 -22.12 8.08
C ASP A 119 -10.95 -23.22 8.64
N GLU A 120 -11.52 -24.38 8.93
CA GLU A 120 -10.81 -25.56 9.48
C GLU A 120 -9.73 -26.10 8.53
N ALA A 121 -9.78 -25.80 7.23
CA ALA A 121 -8.73 -26.17 6.30
C ALA A 121 -7.36 -25.57 6.67
N PHE A 122 -7.35 -24.47 7.45
CA PHE A 122 -6.13 -23.82 7.91
C PHE A 122 -5.48 -24.49 9.13
N THR A 123 -6.13 -25.50 9.75
CA THR A 123 -5.60 -26.19 10.92
C THR A 123 -4.28 -26.93 10.61
N GLU A 124 -4.13 -27.41 9.37
CA GLU A 124 -2.93 -28.11 8.89
C GLU A 124 -1.93 -27.19 8.16
N LEU A 125 -2.21 -25.88 8.10
CA LEU A 125 -1.35 -24.89 7.46
C LEU A 125 -0.49 -24.13 8.47
N ASP A 126 0.60 -23.57 7.98
CA ASP A 126 1.44 -22.63 8.72
C ASP A 126 1.80 -21.42 7.85
N LEU A 127 2.42 -20.42 8.46
CA LEU A 127 2.83 -19.21 7.74
C LEU A 127 4.08 -19.41 6.87
N SER A 128 4.77 -20.55 6.93
CA SER A 128 5.98 -20.79 6.13
C SER A 128 5.68 -20.93 4.64
N THR A 129 4.44 -21.31 4.30
CA THR A 129 3.92 -21.45 2.93
C THR A 129 2.90 -20.38 2.56
N ALA A 130 2.72 -19.37 3.41
CA ALA A 130 1.77 -18.29 3.21
C ALA A 130 2.39 -17.13 2.43
N LEU A 131 1.56 -16.51 1.58
CA LEU A 131 1.87 -15.26 0.88
C LEU A 131 1.13 -14.09 1.55
N PHE A 132 1.89 -13.11 2.02
CA PHE A 132 1.37 -11.83 2.48
C PHE A 132 1.22 -10.89 1.28
N ILE A 133 0.04 -10.27 1.11
CA ILE A 133 -0.23 -9.35 -0.01
C ILE A 133 -0.83 -8.04 0.49
N ASP A 134 -0.30 -6.95 -0.04
CA ASP A 134 -0.81 -5.59 0.13
C ASP A 134 -0.62 -4.78 -1.16
N LEU A 135 -1.58 -3.93 -1.53
CA LEU A 135 -1.55 -3.17 -2.77
C LEU A 135 -1.63 -1.67 -2.51
N GLU A 136 -0.88 -0.90 -3.29
CA GLU A 136 -1.18 0.53 -3.49
C GLU A 136 -1.81 0.73 -4.85
N THR A 137 -2.91 1.48 -4.87
CA THR A 137 -3.78 1.60 -6.05
C THR A 137 -4.00 3.06 -6.43
N THR A 138 -4.30 3.30 -7.70
CA THR A 138 -4.60 4.66 -8.21
C THR A 138 -5.91 5.26 -7.67
N GLY A 139 -6.71 4.48 -6.95
CA GLY A 139 -7.94 4.93 -6.30
C GLY A 139 -8.71 3.79 -5.63
N LEU A 140 -9.71 4.12 -4.81
CA LEU A 140 -10.48 3.11 -4.05
C LEU A 140 -11.74 2.61 -4.75
N SER A 141 -12.08 3.16 -5.91
CA SER A 141 -13.39 2.96 -6.55
C SER A 141 -13.61 1.55 -7.11
N GLY A 142 -12.63 0.64 -7.01
CA GLY A 142 -12.72 -0.77 -7.42
C GLY A 142 -13.17 -1.04 -8.87
N GLY A 143 -13.19 -0.01 -9.72
CA GLY A 143 -13.59 -0.13 -11.13
C GLY A 143 -12.39 -0.47 -12.03
N THR A 144 -12.67 -0.76 -13.31
CA THR A 144 -11.64 -1.15 -14.31
C THR A 144 -10.55 -0.09 -14.57
N GLY A 145 -10.76 1.16 -14.14
CA GLY A 145 -9.76 2.23 -14.17
C GLY A 145 -8.82 2.27 -12.95
N VAL A 146 -9.07 1.46 -11.92
CA VAL A 146 -8.16 1.31 -10.78
C VAL A 146 -7.08 0.30 -11.14
N VAL A 147 -5.83 0.69 -10.93
CA VAL A 147 -4.65 -0.12 -11.21
C VAL A 147 -3.82 -0.21 -9.94
N PRO A 148 -3.38 -1.41 -9.52
CA PRO A 148 -2.40 -1.56 -8.46
C PRO A 148 -1.03 -1.14 -9.00
N PHE A 149 -0.60 0.08 -8.70
CA PHE A 149 0.69 0.57 -9.19
C PHE A 149 1.86 0.07 -8.33
N LEU A 150 1.58 -0.47 -7.14
CA LEU A 150 2.54 -1.20 -6.32
C LEU A 150 1.87 -2.46 -5.78
N VAL A 151 2.46 -3.61 -6.05
CA VAL A 151 2.07 -4.89 -5.47
C VAL A 151 3.16 -5.33 -4.51
N GLY A 152 2.86 -5.31 -3.20
CA GLY A 152 3.75 -5.78 -2.15
C GLY A 152 3.46 -7.24 -1.81
N LEU A 153 4.51 -8.06 -1.83
CA LEU A 153 4.47 -9.48 -1.53
C LEU A 153 5.45 -9.77 -0.38
N GLY A 154 5.02 -10.54 0.61
CA GLY A 154 5.86 -10.99 1.72
C GLY A 154 5.74 -12.49 1.92
N PHE A 155 6.82 -13.22 2.15
CA PHE A 155 6.78 -14.66 2.36
C PHE A 155 8.06 -15.18 3.01
N TYR A 156 7.98 -16.36 3.65
CA TYR A 156 9.15 -17.03 4.21
C TYR A 156 9.83 -17.90 3.14
N ARG A 157 11.17 -17.80 3.03
CA ARG A 157 11.97 -18.65 2.14
C ARG A 157 13.44 -18.66 2.57
N GLU A 158 14.10 -19.82 2.52
CA GLU A 158 15.55 -19.96 2.72
C GLU A 158 16.06 -19.25 4.00
N ASP A 159 15.45 -19.54 5.15
CA ASP A 159 15.82 -18.94 6.45
C ASP A 159 15.74 -17.39 6.49
N SER A 160 14.84 -16.83 5.70
CA SER A 160 14.55 -15.39 5.67
C SER A 160 13.07 -15.12 5.43
N PHE A 161 12.64 -13.91 5.75
CA PHE A 161 11.40 -13.33 5.25
C PHE A 161 11.74 -12.40 4.08
N ARG A 162 11.20 -12.69 2.91
CA ARG A 162 11.43 -11.94 1.69
C ARG A 162 10.27 -11.00 1.44
N ILE A 163 10.59 -9.77 1.05
CA ILE A 163 9.64 -8.77 0.59
C ILE A 163 9.96 -8.48 -0.87
N VAL A 164 9.01 -8.75 -1.76
CA VAL A 164 9.10 -8.45 -3.19
C VAL A 164 8.06 -7.40 -3.54
N GLN A 165 8.48 -6.35 -4.25
CA GLN A 165 7.60 -5.25 -4.64
C GLN A 165 7.63 -5.05 -6.14
N PHE A 166 6.48 -5.19 -6.79
CA PHE A 166 6.28 -4.91 -8.20
C PHE A 166 5.78 -3.47 -8.32
N PHE A 167 6.57 -2.58 -8.91
CA PHE A 167 6.23 -1.17 -9.06
C PHE A 167 6.02 -0.82 -10.53
N LEU A 168 4.82 -0.35 -10.84
CA LEU A 168 4.38 0.08 -12.15
C LEU A 168 4.58 1.60 -12.29
N GLY A 169 5.68 2.00 -12.91
CA GLY A 169 5.99 3.40 -13.21
C GLY A 169 5.24 3.95 -14.43
N ASP A 170 4.87 3.07 -15.36
CA ASP A 170 4.07 3.38 -16.55
C ASP A 170 2.94 2.36 -16.71
N LEU A 171 1.71 2.83 -16.91
CA LEU A 171 0.53 1.98 -17.10
C LEU A 171 0.64 1.10 -18.35
N ALA A 172 1.47 1.47 -19.33
CA ALA A 172 1.71 0.65 -20.52
C ALA A 172 2.36 -0.71 -20.20
N GLU A 173 3.07 -0.83 -19.07
CA GLU A 173 3.76 -2.06 -18.66
C GLU A 173 2.87 -2.99 -17.80
N GLU A 174 1.59 -2.68 -17.64
CA GLU A 174 0.74 -3.43 -16.72
C GLU A 174 0.59 -4.91 -17.13
N GLU A 175 0.49 -5.21 -18.43
CA GLU A 175 0.46 -6.57 -18.96
C GLU A 175 1.69 -7.37 -18.52
N ARG A 176 2.86 -6.73 -18.58
CA ARG A 176 4.12 -7.32 -18.16
C ARG A 176 4.13 -7.58 -16.66
N MET A 177 3.68 -6.62 -15.83
CA MET A 177 3.56 -6.83 -14.40
C MET A 177 2.66 -8.02 -14.06
N VAL A 178 1.51 -8.16 -14.74
CA VAL A 178 0.59 -9.29 -14.56
C VAL A 178 1.23 -10.61 -14.96
N SER A 179 1.97 -10.64 -16.08
CA SER A 179 2.69 -11.83 -16.52
C SER A 179 3.75 -12.27 -15.50
N GLU A 180 4.54 -11.34 -14.98
CA GLU A 180 5.59 -11.62 -13.99
C GLU A 180 4.99 -12.07 -12.64
N LEU A 181 3.88 -11.46 -12.21
CA LEU A 181 3.13 -11.91 -11.02
C LEU A 181 2.58 -13.33 -11.23
N SER A 182 2.00 -13.63 -12.40
CA SER A 182 1.51 -14.97 -12.71
C SER A 182 2.61 -16.02 -12.67
N HIS A 183 3.79 -15.68 -13.20
CA HIS A 183 4.95 -16.55 -13.14
C HIS A 183 5.38 -16.79 -11.70
N PHE A 184 5.50 -15.71 -10.92
CA PHE A 184 5.89 -15.74 -9.52
C PHE A 184 4.93 -16.59 -8.66
N PHE A 185 3.62 -16.39 -8.77
CA PHE A 185 2.64 -17.16 -7.99
C PHE A 185 2.70 -18.65 -8.30
N ARG A 186 2.86 -19.01 -9.59
CA ARG A 186 2.96 -20.40 -10.01
C ARG A 186 4.25 -21.08 -9.55
N GLU A 187 5.38 -20.38 -9.57
CA GLU A 187 6.66 -20.95 -9.15
C GLU A 187 6.76 -21.15 -7.63
N MET A 188 6.15 -20.25 -6.85
CA MET A 188 6.29 -20.28 -5.40
C MET A 188 5.34 -21.25 -4.70
N ASP A 189 4.22 -21.61 -5.35
CA ASP A 189 3.26 -22.63 -4.89
C ASP A 189 2.74 -22.39 -3.45
N PHE A 190 2.32 -21.14 -3.20
CA PHE A 190 1.78 -20.73 -1.89
C PHE A 190 0.47 -21.45 -1.57
N GLN A 191 0.33 -21.87 -0.31
CA GLN A 191 -0.84 -22.65 0.15
C GLN A 191 -1.92 -21.76 0.79
N SER A 192 -1.58 -20.53 1.13
CA SER A 192 -2.53 -19.57 1.71
C SER A 192 -2.12 -18.13 1.45
N VAL A 193 -3.09 -17.22 1.55
CA VAL A 193 -2.87 -15.77 1.42
C VAL A 193 -3.25 -15.07 2.72
N VAL A 194 -2.38 -14.19 3.18
CA VAL A 194 -2.60 -13.28 4.31
C VAL A 194 -2.69 -11.86 3.79
N THR A 195 -3.76 -11.16 4.12
CA THR A 195 -4.00 -9.79 3.66
C THR A 195 -4.92 -9.06 4.64
N PHE A 196 -4.86 -7.73 4.67
CA PHE A 196 -5.76 -6.91 5.47
C PHE A 196 -6.92 -6.41 4.60
N ASN A 197 -8.12 -6.97 4.80
CA ASN A 197 -9.32 -6.71 3.99
C ASN A 197 -9.21 -7.11 2.49
N GLY A 198 -8.15 -7.80 2.08
CA GLY A 198 -7.94 -8.10 0.65
C GLY A 198 -8.98 -8.98 -0.02
N LYS A 199 -9.80 -9.75 0.72
CA LYS A 199 -10.96 -10.46 0.14
C LYS A 199 -11.97 -9.51 -0.52
N ALA A 200 -12.07 -8.26 -0.05
CA ALA A 200 -13.03 -7.28 -0.56
C ALA A 200 -12.40 -6.25 -1.51
N PHE A 201 -11.06 -6.15 -1.57
CA PHE A 201 -10.36 -5.10 -2.31
C PHE A 201 -9.21 -5.65 -3.15
N ASP A 202 -8.13 -6.07 -2.49
CA ASP A 202 -6.86 -6.38 -3.14
C ASP A 202 -6.95 -7.56 -4.11
N LEU A 203 -7.50 -8.69 -3.64
CA LEU A 203 -7.58 -9.91 -4.45
C LEU A 203 -8.57 -9.76 -5.62
N PRO A 204 -9.81 -9.25 -5.44
CA PRO A 204 -10.70 -9.00 -6.58
C PRO A 204 -10.12 -8.03 -7.61
N LEU A 205 -9.37 -7.00 -7.16
CA LEU A 205 -8.71 -6.07 -8.07
C LEU A 205 -7.63 -6.78 -8.90
N LEU A 206 -6.72 -7.51 -8.24
CA LEU A 206 -5.70 -8.30 -8.94
C LEU A 206 -6.32 -9.30 -9.91
N GLU A 207 -7.31 -10.07 -9.47
CA GLU A 207 -8.02 -11.04 -10.30
C GLU A 207 -8.62 -10.37 -11.55
N THR A 208 -9.25 -9.20 -11.40
CA THR A 208 -9.76 -8.43 -12.53
C THR A 208 -8.66 -8.05 -13.51
N ARG A 209 -7.47 -7.65 -13.02
CA ARG A 209 -6.32 -7.34 -13.90
C ARG A 209 -5.85 -8.58 -14.67
N PHE A 210 -5.76 -9.73 -14.00
CA PHE A 210 -5.41 -11.00 -14.63
C PHE A 210 -6.41 -11.40 -15.72
N ILE A 211 -7.71 -11.25 -15.47
CA ILE A 211 -8.77 -11.50 -16.45
C ILE A 211 -8.62 -10.59 -17.67
N LEU A 212 -8.36 -9.30 -17.47
CA LEU A 212 -8.20 -8.33 -18.57
C LEU A 212 -7.07 -8.72 -19.53
N TYR A 213 -5.96 -9.24 -18.98
CA TYR A 213 -4.81 -9.73 -19.76
C TYR A 213 -4.88 -11.22 -20.09
N ARG A 214 -6.04 -11.87 -19.89
CA ARG A 214 -6.28 -13.29 -20.19
C ARG A 214 -5.23 -14.24 -19.59
N THR A 215 -4.72 -13.89 -18.42
CA THR A 215 -3.71 -14.66 -17.69
C THR A 215 -4.39 -15.38 -16.52
N PRO A 216 -4.15 -16.68 -16.28
CA PRO A 216 -4.78 -17.37 -15.16
C PRO A 216 -4.24 -16.87 -13.82
N PHE A 217 -5.15 -16.62 -12.87
CA PHE A 217 -4.81 -16.20 -11.52
C PHE A 217 -4.60 -17.43 -10.62
N HIS A 218 -3.37 -17.65 -10.16
CA HIS A 218 -2.95 -18.85 -9.43
C HIS A 218 -2.81 -18.60 -7.91
N LEU A 219 -3.79 -17.93 -7.33
CA LEU A 219 -3.90 -17.72 -5.88
C LEU A 219 -5.34 -18.06 -5.49
N GLY A 220 -5.57 -19.27 -5.00
CA GLY A 220 -6.92 -19.78 -4.71
C GLY A 220 -6.89 -21.22 -4.25
#